data_AF-A0A660Y4H3-F1
#
_entry.id   AF-A0A660Y4H3-F1
#
_cell.length_a   1.000
_cell.length_b   1.000
_cell.length_c   1.000
_cell.angle_alpha   90.00
_cell.angle_beta   90.00
_cell.angle_gamma   90.00
#
_symmetry.space_group_name_H-M   'P 1'
#
loop_
_entity.id
_entity.type
_entity.pdbx_description
1 polymer ?
#
loop_
_entity_poly.entity_id
_entity_poly.type
_entity_poly.pdbx_seq_one_letter_code
_entity_poly.pdbx_strand_id
1 'polypeptide(L)'
;MRDPEVCLRDWVAWVREGLLDAVNPTGYRYDYDLYSSWYRESVRATREAKDGVPVFVNIGVRTSHGALEGPEEVVRWAEGARKAGADGMSFFTLQSLSPWLEEVAGKIFPERTSLPWR
;
A
#
# COMPACT_ATOMS: atom_id res chain seq x y z
N MET A 1 -6.18 -15.30 -8.62
CA MET A 1 -6.34 -14.28 -9.68
C MET A 1 -4.97 -14.07 -10.30
N ARG A 2 -4.82 -14.22 -11.63
CA ARG A 2 -3.55 -13.89 -12.30
C ARG A 2 -3.54 -12.38 -12.57
N ASP A 3 -2.49 -11.70 -12.13
CA ASP A 3 -2.30 -10.27 -12.40
C ASP A 3 -2.28 -10.04 -13.93
N PRO A 4 -3.17 -9.20 -14.49
CA PRO A 4 -3.22 -8.92 -15.92
C PRO A 4 -1.97 -8.19 -16.44
N GLU A 5 -1.16 -7.57 -15.57
CA GLU A 5 0.08 -6.88 -15.93
C GLU A 5 1.30 -7.83 -15.86
N VAL A 6 1.23 -8.91 -16.65
CA VAL A 6 2.17 -10.03 -16.76
C VAL A 6 3.63 -9.59 -16.55
N CYS A 7 4.08 -9.78 -15.33
CA CYS A 7 5.44 -10.22 -15.04
C CYS A 7 5.25 -11.59 -14.38
N LEU A 8 6.22 -12.50 -14.52
CA LEU A 8 6.23 -13.84 -13.90
C LEU A 8 6.32 -13.77 -12.36
N ARG A 9 5.41 -13.02 -11.73
CA ARG A 9 5.37 -12.66 -10.32
C ARG A 9 4.18 -13.36 -9.68
N ASP A 10 4.26 -14.68 -9.55
CA ASP A 10 3.30 -15.42 -8.72
C ASP A 10 3.64 -15.23 -7.24
N TRP A 11 3.45 -14.00 -6.77
CA TRP A 11 3.77 -13.62 -5.40
C TRP A 11 2.92 -14.41 -4.39
N VAL A 12 1.72 -14.86 -4.78
CA VAL A 12 0.86 -15.71 -3.94
C VAL A 12 1.54 -17.08 -3.72
N ALA A 13 2.11 -17.68 -4.77
CA ALA A 13 2.92 -18.88 -4.62
C ALA A 13 4.16 -18.62 -3.74
N TRP A 14 4.85 -17.49 -3.94
CA TRP A 14 6.01 -17.13 -3.13
C TRP A 14 5.67 -16.97 -1.64
N VAL A 15 4.52 -16.37 -1.30
CA VAL A 15 4.01 -16.29 0.08
C VAL A 15 3.76 -17.69 0.63
N ARG A 16 3.09 -18.56 -0.13
CA ARG A 16 2.76 -19.94 0.29
C ARG A 16 4.03 -20.77 0.56
N GLU A 17 5.04 -20.59 -0.29
CA GLU A 17 6.34 -21.27 -0.16
C GLU A 17 7.24 -20.63 0.90
N GLY A 18 6.84 -19.50 1.50
CA GLY A 18 7.61 -18.81 2.53
C GLY A 18 8.84 -18.09 2.00
N LEU A 19 8.83 -17.68 0.73
CA LEU A 19 9.92 -16.95 0.07
C LEU A 19 9.88 -15.44 0.33
N LEU A 20 8.79 -14.94 0.93
CA LEU A 20 8.59 -13.52 1.21
C LEU A 20 8.34 -13.28 2.70
N ASP A 21 9.09 -12.34 3.27
CA ASP A 21 8.85 -11.82 4.63
C ASP A 21 7.76 -10.75 4.66
N ALA A 22 7.42 -10.15 3.51
CA ALA A 22 6.37 -9.14 3.38
C ALA A 22 5.88 -9.05 1.92
N VAL A 23 4.68 -8.51 1.72
CA VAL A 23 4.12 -8.19 0.40
C VAL A 23 3.92 -6.68 0.30
N ASN A 24 4.41 -6.07 -0.78
CA ASN A 24 4.17 -4.65 -1.09
C ASN A 24 3.39 -4.56 -2.41
N PRO A 25 2.05 -4.77 -2.41
CA PRO A 25 1.30 -4.72 -3.64
C PRO A 25 1.39 -3.30 -4.22
N THR A 26 1.75 -3.23 -5.51
CA THR A 26 1.85 -2.01 -6.29
C THR A 26 0.83 -2.07 -7.42
N GLY A 27 0.04 -1.02 -7.61
CA GLY A 27 -0.82 -0.90 -8.79
C GLY A 27 -1.05 0.53 -9.28
N TYR A 28 -0.62 1.52 -8.48
CA TYR A 28 -0.77 2.96 -8.75
C TYR A 28 -2.11 3.30 -9.40
N ARG A 29 -3.19 2.93 -8.71
CA ARG A 29 -4.57 3.13 -9.15
C ARG A 29 -5.08 4.46 -8.61
N TYR A 30 -5.64 5.27 -9.51
CA TYR A 30 -6.18 6.61 -9.22
C TYR A 30 -7.72 6.67 -9.28
N ASP A 31 -8.36 5.58 -9.71
CA ASP A 31 -9.77 5.33 -9.40
C ASP A 31 -9.88 4.70 -8.01
N TYR A 32 -10.69 5.29 -7.14
CA TYR A 32 -10.76 4.90 -5.74
C TYR A 32 -11.40 3.51 -5.52
N ASP A 33 -12.38 3.13 -6.35
CA ASP A 33 -13.09 1.87 -6.20
C ASP A 33 -12.23 0.71 -6.70
N LEU A 34 -11.51 0.91 -7.81
CA LEU A 34 -10.49 -0.02 -8.28
C LEU A 34 -9.33 -0.13 -7.31
N TYR A 35 -8.84 0.99 -6.76
CA TYR A 35 -7.84 1.00 -5.70
C TYR A 35 -8.27 0.14 -4.50
N SER A 36 -9.48 0.39 -3.99
CA SER A 36 -9.99 -0.23 -2.77
C SER A 36 -10.24 -1.73 -2.94
N SER A 37 -10.79 -2.14 -4.09
CA SER A 37 -11.02 -3.55 -4.41
C SER A 37 -9.70 -4.30 -4.60
N TRP A 38 -8.77 -3.75 -5.37
CA TRP A 38 -7.47 -4.37 -5.66
C TRP A 38 -6.67 -4.67 -4.39
N TYR A 39 -6.56 -3.69 -3.48
CA TYR A 39 -5.77 -3.89 -2.27
C TYR A 39 -6.46 -4.80 -1.25
N ARG A 40 -7.79 -4.79 -1.19
CA ARG A 40 -8.55 -5.77 -0.39
C ARG A 40 -8.30 -7.19 -0.89
N GLU A 41 -8.29 -7.39 -2.20
CA GLU A 41 -7.98 -8.70 -2.79
C GLU A 41 -6.53 -9.11 -2.55
N SER A 42 -5.58 -8.17 -2.63
CA SER A 42 -4.16 -8.43 -2.36
C SER A 42 -3.93 -8.85 -0.90
N VAL A 43 -4.54 -8.14 0.06
CA VAL A 43 -4.50 -8.50 1.48
C VAL A 43 -5.14 -9.88 1.70
N ARG A 44 -6.34 -10.10 1.16
CA ARG A 44 -7.04 -11.38 1.29
C ARG A 44 -6.21 -12.54 0.75
N ALA A 45 -5.68 -12.42 -0.46
CA ALA A 45 -4.88 -13.47 -1.09
C ALA A 45 -3.57 -13.74 -0.33
N THR A 46 -2.96 -12.72 0.29
CA THR A 46 -1.79 -12.92 1.17
C THR A 46 -2.18 -13.76 2.38
N ARG A 47 -3.27 -13.39 3.08
CA ARG A 47 -3.76 -14.11 4.27
C ARG A 47 -4.18 -15.54 3.96
N GLU A 48 -4.85 -15.77 2.82
CA GLU A 48 -5.24 -17.10 2.35
C GLU A 48 -4.01 -17.97 2.00
N ALA A 49 -2.92 -17.37 1.50
CA ALA A 49 -1.71 -18.10 1.15
C ALA A 49 -0.88 -18.49 2.38
N LYS A 50 -0.70 -17.57 3.32
CA LYS A 50 -0.03 -17.81 4.60
C LYS A 50 -0.36 -16.69 5.58
N ASP A 51 -0.92 -17.06 6.72
CA ASP A 51 -1.21 -16.09 7.78
C ASP A 51 0.08 -15.52 8.40
N GLY A 52 0.02 -14.28 8.87
CA GLY A 52 1.14 -13.58 9.51
C GLY A 52 2.17 -12.94 8.58
N VAL A 53 2.06 -13.05 7.24
CA VAL A 53 2.93 -12.31 6.31
C VAL A 53 2.42 -10.88 6.15
N PRO A 54 3.15 -9.83 6.57
CA PRO A 54 2.66 -8.46 6.53
C PRO A 54 2.48 -7.92 5.10
N VAL A 55 1.46 -7.09 4.93
CA VAL A 55 1.11 -6.41 3.67
C VAL A 55 1.25 -4.91 3.84
N PHE A 56 2.16 -4.30 3.07
CA PHE A 56 2.38 -2.86 3.03
C PHE A 56 1.85 -2.30 1.71
N VAL A 57 0.69 -1.66 1.70
CA VAL A 57 0.11 -1.13 0.44
C VAL A 57 0.94 0.03 -0.08
N ASN A 58 1.34 -0.02 -1.36
CA ASN A 58 2.09 1.06 -1.98
C ASN A 58 1.17 2.08 -2.65
N ILE A 59 1.21 3.33 -2.18
CA ILE A 59 0.40 4.45 -2.64
C ILE A 59 1.27 5.32 -3.57
N GLY A 60 0.92 5.31 -4.86
CA GLY A 60 1.53 6.19 -5.84
C GLY A 60 0.93 7.59 -5.74
N VAL A 61 1.72 8.58 -5.31
CA VAL A 61 1.29 9.97 -5.23
C VAL A 61 1.31 10.63 -6.60
N ARG A 62 2.33 10.34 -7.41
CA ARG A 62 2.42 10.75 -8.82
C ARG A 62 3.28 9.77 -9.59
N THR A 63 2.73 9.19 -10.64
CA THR A 63 3.42 8.23 -11.52
C THR A 63 3.04 8.48 -12.98
N SER A 64 3.58 7.68 -13.90
CA SER A 64 3.18 7.74 -15.31
C SER A 64 1.71 7.38 -15.56
N HIS A 65 1.03 6.78 -14.57
CA HIS A 65 -0.36 6.32 -14.69
C HIS A 65 -1.38 7.34 -14.14
N GLY A 66 -0.91 8.44 -13.54
CA GLY A 66 -1.77 9.46 -12.93
C GLY A 66 -1.13 10.14 -11.71
N ALA A 67 -1.92 10.94 -10.99
CA ALA A 67 -1.51 11.59 -9.75
C ALA A 67 -2.68 11.70 -8.78
N LEU A 68 -2.36 11.77 -7.49
CA LEU A 68 -3.24 12.32 -6.47
C LEU A 68 -3.04 13.83 -6.46
N GLU A 69 -4.13 14.58 -6.39
CA GLU A 69 -4.14 16.03 -6.64
C GLU A 69 -3.92 16.87 -5.36
N GLY A 70 -3.95 16.24 -4.19
CA GLY A 70 -3.76 16.95 -2.92
C GLY A 70 -3.58 16.06 -1.69
N PRO A 71 -3.26 16.68 -0.54
CA PRO A 71 -3.06 15.97 0.73
C PRO A 71 -4.30 15.15 1.15
N GLU A 72 -5.50 15.67 0.93
CA GLU A 72 -6.74 14.97 1.30
C GLU A 72 -6.95 13.67 0.50
N GLU A 73 -6.54 13.63 -0.77
CA GLU A 73 -6.60 12.40 -1.55
C GLU A 73 -5.56 11.39 -1.07
N VAL A 74 -4.34 11.84 -0.74
CA VAL A 74 -3.32 10.96 -0.14
C VAL A 74 -3.82 10.35 1.17
N VAL A 75 -4.46 11.15 2.02
CA VAL A 75 -5.08 10.69 3.28
C VAL A 75 -6.19 9.69 2.99
N ARG A 76 -7.08 9.98 2.04
CA ARG A 76 -8.16 9.08 1.64
C ARG A 76 -7.64 7.73 1.12
N TRP A 77 -6.54 7.72 0.37
CA TRP A 77 -5.88 6.49 -0.08
C TRP A 77 -5.26 5.74 1.10
N ALA A 78 -4.56 6.42 2.00
CA ALA A 78 -4.00 5.84 3.22
C ALA A 78 -5.07 5.17 4.11
N GLU A 79 -6.22 5.82 4.27
CA GLU A 79 -7.37 5.23 4.95
C GLU A 79 -7.94 4.02 4.22
N GLY A 80 -7.98 4.07 2.88
CA GLY A 80 -8.40 2.94 2.05
C GLY A 80 -7.52 1.72 2.26
N ALA A 81 -6.19 1.89 2.27
CA ALA A 81 -5.24 0.83 2.60
C ALA A 81 -5.50 0.23 4.00
N ARG A 82 -5.71 1.10 5.01
CA ARG A 82 -6.02 0.66 6.38
C ARG A 82 -7.33 -0.13 6.43
N LYS A 83 -8.39 0.35 5.78
CA LYS A 83 -9.69 -0.33 5.68
C LYS A 83 -9.61 -1.66 4.91
N ALA A 84 -8.65 -1.81 4.01
CA ALA A 84 -8.38 -3.07 3.32
C ALA A 84 -7.67 -4.11 4.21
N GLY A 85 -7.23 -3.74 5.41
CA GLY A 85 -6.53 -4.62 6.34
C GLY A 85 -5.02 -4.68 6.13
N ALA A 86 -4.43 -3.67 5.48
CA ALA A 86 -2.98 -3.58 5.34
C ALA A 86 -2.32 -3.32 6.70
N ASP A 87 -1.17 -3.97 6.94
CA ASP A 87 -0.37 -3.79 8.16
C ASP A 87 0.42 -2.47 8.13
N GLY A 88 0.60 -1.92 6.94
CA GLY A 88 1.18 -0.60 6.76
C GLY A 88 1.03 -0.09 5.34
N MET A 89 1.71 1.02 5.06
CA MET A 89 1.69 1.69 3.77
C MET A 89 3.06 2.26 3.43
N SER A 90 3.37 2.30 2.14
CA SER A 90 4.52 3.00 1.59
C SER A 90 4.05 4.04 0.57
N PHE A 91 4.79 5.12 0.40
CA PHE A 91 4.45 6.18 -0.55
C PHE A 91 5.49 6.26 -1.67
N PHE A 92 5.03 6.33 -2.92
CA PHE A 92 5.88 6.49 -4.08
C PHE A 92 5.50 7.75 -4.88
N THR A 93 6.38 8.73 -5.04
CA THR A 93 7.73 8.85 -4.49
C THR A 93 7.73 9.78 -3.29
N LEU A 94 8.82 9.75 -2.51
CA LEU A 94 9.03 10.77 -1.49
C LEU A 94 8.97 12.18 -2.10
N GLN A 95 9.58 12.40 -3.27
CA GLN A 95 9.60 13.70 -3.93
C GLN A 95 8.19 14.24 -4.21
N SER A 96 7.24 13.39 -4.65
CA SER A 96 5.87 13.82 -4.90
C SER A 96 5.05 13.96 -3.61
N LEU A 97 5.38 13.23 -2.55
CA LEU A 97 4.75 13.39 -1.23
C LEU A 97 5.26 14.61 -0.45
N SER A 98 6.54 14.98 -0.62
CA SER A 98 7.24 16.00 0.17
C SER A 98 6.46 17.30 0.38
N PRO A 99 5.76 17.88 -0.63
CA PRO A 99 4.99 19.11 -0.44
C PRO A 99 3.86 19.00 0.60
N TRP A 100 3.40 17.77 0.87
CA TRP A 100 2.26 17.47 1.74
C TRP A 100 2.65 16.60 2.94
N LEU A 101 3.93 16.27 3.09
CA LEU A 101 4.38 15.24 4.03
C LEU A 101 3.95 15.54 5.47
N GLU A 102 4.14 16.77 5.95
CA GLU A 102 3.78 17.14 7.32
C GLU A 102 2.26 17.08 7.56
N GLU A 103 1.47 17.59 6.60
CA GLU A 103 0.01 17.58 6.70
C GLU A 103 -0.55 16.16 6.66
N VAL A 104 -0.11 15.36 5.69
CA VAL A 104 -0.51 13.97 5.55
C VAL A 104 -0.12 13.19 6.80
N ALA A 105 1.13 13.29 7.25
CA ALA A 105 1.61 12.61 8.45
C ALA A 105 0.80 12.99 9.70
N GLY A 106 0.50 14.28 9.91
CA GLY A 106 -0.31 14.74 11.03
C GLY A 106 -1.73 14.17 11.04
N LYS A 107 -2.31 13.90 9.86
CA LYS A 107 -3.65 13.31 9.72
C LYS A 107 -3.64 11.78 9.88
N ILE A 108 -2.67 11.08 9.29
CA ILE A 108 -2.67 9.61 9.25
C ILE A 108 -1.92 8.95 10.42
N PHE A 109 -0.99 9.67 11.04
CA PHE A 109 -0.15 9.26 12.18
C PHE A 109 -0.14 10.38 13.25
N PRO A 110 -1.29 10.68 13.88
CA PRO A 110 -1.39 11.79 14.84
C PRO A 110 -0.53 11.58 16.09
N GLU A 111 -0.30 10.31 16.45
CA GLU A 111 0.53 9.94 17.58
C GLU A 111 1.97 9.69 17.11
N ARG A 112 2.92 10.38 17.76
CA ARG A 112 4.33 10.09 17.56
C ARG A 112 4.70 8.83 18.32
N THR A 113 5.22 7.85 17.61
CA THR A 113 5.85 6.69 18.26
C THR A 113 7.22 7.13 18.80
N SER A 114 7.55 6.70 20.02
CA SER A 114 8.93 6.75 20.50
C SER A 114 9.70 5.65 19.80
N LEU A 115 10.73 6.01 19.03
CA LEU A 115 11.65 4.99 18.56
C LEU A 115 12.30 4.34 19.80
N PRO A 116 12.31 3.00 19.88
CA PRO A 116 13.11 2.32 20.89
C PRO A 116 14.58 2.55 20.51
N TRP A 117 15.12 3.70 20.90
CA TRP A 117 16.54 3.98 20.73
C TRP A 117 17.33 2.97 21.55
N ARG A 118 18.35 2.40 20.89
CA ARG A 118 19.48 1.71 21.51
C ARG A 118 20.42 2.72 22.15
#